data_AF-A0A954GTS7-F1
#
_entry.id   AF-A0A954GTS7-F1
#
_cell.length_a   1.000
_cell.length_b   1.000
_cell.length_c   1.000
_cell.angle_alpha   90.00
_cell.angle_beta   90.00
_cell.angle_gamma   90.00
#
_symmetry.space_group_name_H-M   'P 1'
#
loop_
_entity.id
_entity.type
_entity.pdbx_description
1 polymer ?
#
loop_
_entity_poly.entity_id
_entity_poly.type
_entity_poly.pdbx_seq_one_letter_code
_entity_poly.pdbx_strand_id
1 'polypeptide(L)'
;MNILTAVVADANSPINVWLNEHPAALGGIAIAIGLALAYFGVVGLRDGKTTGKWGYQVEGGSAVALSGVRLIGGLAAIGFGIYKLFS
;
A
#
# COMPACT_ATOMS: atom_id res chain seq x y z
N MET A 1 0.27 -16.56 23.69
CA MET A 1 -0.17 -15.20 23.30
C MET A 1 -1.29 -15.37 22.28
N ASN A 2 -2.49 -14.83 22.51
CA ASN A 2 -3.62 -15.01 21.59
C ASN A 2 -3.65 -13.84 20.57
N ILE A 3 -4.35 -14.02 19.45
CA ILE A 3 -4.38 -13.03 18.36
C ILE A 3 -4.93 -11.67 18.84
N LEU A 4 -5.89 -11.68 19.77
CA LEU A 4 -6.45 -10.47 20.36
C LEU A 4 -5.41 -9.67 21.16
N THR A 5 -4.58 -10.33 21.97
CA THR A 5 -3.54 -9.63 22.72
C THR A 5 -2.42 -9.10 21.83
N ALA A 6 -2.14 -9.75 20.69
CA ALA A 6 -1.19 -9.24 19.70
C ALA A 6 -1.71 -7.99 18.98
N VAL A 7 -2.98 -7.98 18.55
CA VAL A 7 -3.59 -6.82 17.87
C VAL A 7 -3.72 -5.63 18.83
N VAL A 8 -4.11 -5.87 20.08
CA VAL A 8 -4.21 -4.80 21.10
C VAL A 8 -2.83 -4.25 21.46
N ALA A 9 -1.81 -5.10 21.56
CA ALA A 9 -0.43 -4.65 21.79
C ALA A 9 0.10 -3.81 20.62
N ASP A 10 -0.20 -4.20 19.38
CA ASP A 10 0.21 -3.45 18.18
C ASP A 10 -0.52 -2.11 18.10
N ALA A 11 -1.83 -2.07 18.37
CA ALA A 11 -2.61 -0.83 18.43
C ALA A 11 -2.08 0.18 19.47
N ASN A 12 -1.54 -0.31 20.59
CA ASN A 12 -0.92 0.51 21.64
C ASN A 12 0.59 0.72 21.44
N SER A 13 1.15 0.33 20.30
CA SER A 13 2.57 0.59 20.02
C SER A 13 2.82 2.10 19.91
N PRO A 14 4.00 2.59 20.33
CA PRO A 14 4.33 4.02 20.28
C PRO A 14 4.19 4.62 18.88
N ILE A 15 4.44 3.82 17.84
CA ILE A 15 4.32 4.26 16.44
C ILE A 15 2.86 4.49 16.04
N ASN A 16 1.95 3.60 16.48
CA ASN A 16 0.53 3.70 16.15
C ASN A 16 -0.13 4.85 16.92
N VAL A 17 0.27 5.07 18.18
CA VAL A 17 -0.16 6.25 18.95
C VAL A 17 0.31 7.53 18.26
N TRP A 18 1.59 7.62 17.88
CA TRP A 18 2.12 8.80 17.20
C TRP A 18 1.46 9.07 15.84
N LEU A 19 1.21 8.03 15.04
CA LEU A 19 0.51 8.15 13.75
C LEU A 19 -0.95 8.59 13.92
N ASN A 20 -1.60 8.20 15.02
CA ASN A 20 -2.93 8.69 15.35
C ASN A 20 -2.92 10.17 15.75
N GLU A 21 -1.87 10.63 16.44
CA GLU A 21 -1.67 12.04 16.79
C GLU A 21 -1.26 12.91 15.60
N HIS A 22 -0.67 12.30 14.56
CA HIS A 22 -0.18 12.99 13.36
C HIS A 22 -0.87 12.44 12.10
N PRO A 23 -2.17 12.71 11.89
CA PRO A 23 -2.94 12.18 10.75
C PRO A 23 -2.34 12.59 9.41
N ALA A 24 -1.69 13.75 9.33
CA ALA A 24 -0.99 14.20 8.13
C ALA A 24 0.23 13.31 7.78
N ALA A 25 0.94 12.79 8.77
CA ALA A 25 2.06 11.86 8.54
C ALA A 25 1.54 10.52 7.99
N LEU A 26 0.45 10.01 8.57
CA LEU A 26 -0.22 8.80 8.08
C LEU A 26 -0.72 8.98 6.64
N GLY A 27 -1.35 10.12 6.35
CA GLY A 27 -1.84 10.45 5.01
C GLY A 27 -0.70 10.58 3.99
N GLY A 28 0.40 11.24 4.36
CA GLY A 28 1.60 11.35 3.52
C GLY A 28 2.24 10.01 3.21
N ILE A 29 2.36 9.12 4.22
CA ILE A 29 2.89 7.75 4.02
C ILE A 29 1.98 6.96 3.08
N ALA A 30 0.66 7.02 3.28
CA ALA A 30 -0.30 6.33 2.42
C ALA A 30 -0.22 6.81 0.96
N ILE A 31 -0.08 8.11 0.73
CA ILE A 31 0.13 8.67 -0.62
C ILE A 31 1.44 8.17 -1.23
N ALA A 32 2.55 8.19 -0.48
CA ALA A 32 3.84 7.72 -0.99
C ALA A 32 3.80 6.24 -1.40
N ILE A 33 3.20 5.38 -0.56
CA ILE A 33 2.99 3.96 -0.88
C ILE A 33 2.07 3.81 -2.09
N GLY A 34 0.99 4.57 -2.13
CA GLY A 34 0.02 4.51 -3.22
C GLY A 34 0.63 4.93 -4.57
N LEU A 35 1.45 5.97 -4.60
CA LEU A 35 2.20 6.40 -5.78
C LEU A 35 3.19 5.33 -6.27
N ALA A 36 3.93 4.69 -5.35
CA ALA A 36 4.84 3.61 -5.71
C ALA A 36 4.08 2.43 -6.32
N LEU A 37 2.96 2.01 -5.71
CA LEU A 37 2.12 0.93 -6.24
C LEU A 37 1.51 1.27 -7.59
N ALA A 38 1.02 2.50 -7.76
CA ALA A 38 0.48 2.97 -9.03
C ALA A 38 1.57 2.97 -10.12
N TYR A 39 2.78 3.45 -9.81
CA TYR A 39 3.91 3.42 -10.74
C TYR A 39 4.25 2.00 -11.18
N PHE A 40 4.46 1.06 -10.24
CA PHE A 40 4.75 -0.33 -10.58
C PHE A 40 3.60 -1.02 -11.30
N GLY A 41 2.35 -0.65 -11.00
CA GLY A 41 1.16 -1.11 -11.71
C GLY A 41 1.15 -0.65 -13.16
N VAL A 42 1.35 0.64 -13.42
CA VAL A 42 1.40 1.19 -14.78
C VAL A 42 2.55 0.57 -15.59
N VAL A 43 3.76 0.51 -15.02
CA VAL A 43 4.92 -0.11 -15.68
C VAL A 43 4.65 -1.58 -16.01
N GLY A 44 4.12 -2.35 -15.05
CA GLY A 44 3.84 -3.76 -15.26
C GLY A 44 2.72 -4.04 -16.26
N LEU A 45 1.72 -3.16 -16.35
CA LEU A 45 0.68 -3.21 -17.38
C LEU A 45 1.25 -2.88 -18.76
N ARG A 46 2.12 -1.87 -18.86
CA ARG A 46 2.72 -1.44 -20.13
C ARG A 46 3.66 -2.49 -20.69
N ASP A 47 4.52 -3.04 -19.84
CA ASP A 47 5.59 -3.94 -20.27
C ASP A 47 5.11 -5.41 -20.33
N GLY A 48 3.92 -5.71 -19.80
CA GLY A 48 3.37 -7.07 -19.72
C GLY A 48 4.17 -8.02 -18.83
N LYS A 49 5.05 -7.45 -17.99
CA LYS A 49 5.99 -8.15 -17.11
C LYS A 49 6.06 -7.43 -15.78
N THR A 50 6.11 -8.16 -14.68
CA THR A 50 6.17 -7.55 -13.34
C THR A 50 6.89 -8.45 -12.34
N THR A 51 7.41 -7.88 -11.25
CA THR A 51 8.11 -8.64 -10.21
C THR A 51 7.14 -9.13 -9.14
N GLY A 52 7.22 -10.40 -8.76
CA GLY A 52 6.49 -10.98 -7.63
C GLY A 52 7.13 -10.62 -6.28
N LYS A 53 6.44 -10.99 -5.19
CA LYS A 53 6.90 -10.70 -3.81
C LYS A 53 8.29 -11.29 -3.50
N TRP A 54 8.65 -12.40 -4.13
CA TRP A 54 9.91 -13.10 -3.91
C TRP A 54 10.97 -12.81 -4.98
N GLY A 55 10.81 -11.72 -5.74
CA GLY A 55 11.79 -11.32 -6.77
C GLY A 55 11.69 -12.08 -8.10
N TYR A 56 10.83 -13.10 -8.21
CA TYR A 56 10.59 -13.78 -9.48
C TYR A 56 9.86 -12.87 -10.46
N GLN A 57 10.24 -12.94 -11.74
CA GLN A 57 9.55 -12.23 -12.79
C GLN A 57 8.30 -13.00 -13.20
N VAL A 58 7.19 -12.27 -13.34
CA VAL A 58 5.89 -12.75 -13.79
C VAL A 58 5.64 -12.12 -15.16
N GLU A 59 5.24 -12.91 -16.14
CA GLU A 59 4.96 -12.44 -17.51
C GLU A 59 3.57 -12.88 -17.96
N GLY A 60 3.02 -12.18 -18.97
CA GLY A 60 1.75 -12.53 -19.60
C GLY A 60 0.53 -12.10 -18.79
N GLY A 61 -0.58 -12.85 -18.91
CA GLY A 61 -1.86 -12.45 -18.30
C GLY A 61 -1.83 -12.30 -16.78
N SER A 62 -1.00 -13.10 -16.09
CA SER A 62 -0.80 -13.00 -14.64
C SER A 62 -0.06 -11.72 -14.24
N ALA A 63 0.89 -11.26 -15.07
CA ALA A 63 1.59 -10.00 -14.84
C ALA A 63 0.65 -8.80 -14.97
N VAL A 64 -0.23 -8.83 -15.97
CA VAL A 64 -1.25 -7.80 -16.21
C VAL A 64 -2.22 -7.76 -15.04
N ALA A 65 -2.74 -8.91 -14.58
CA ALA A 65 -3.66 -8.97 -13.45
C ALA A 65 -3.01 -8.43 -12.15
N LEU A 66 -1.79 -8.86 -11.83
CA LEU A 66 -1.08 -8.42 -10.63
C LEU A 66 -0.78 -6.91 -10.67
N SER A 67 -0.42 -6.40 -11.84
CA SER A 67 -0.14 -4.98 -12.05
C SER A 67 -1.43 -4.14 -11.99
N GLY A 68 -2.55 -4.67 -12.47
CA GLY A 68 -3.87 -4.06 -12.32
C GLY A 68 -4.30 -3.95 -10.85
N VAL A 69 -4.10 -5.00 -10.05
CA VAL A 69 -4.37 -4.96 -8.60
C VAL A 69 -3.50 -3.92 -7.91
N ARG A 70 -2.21 -3.81 -8.26
CA ARG A 70 -1.32 -2.77 -7.72
C ARG A 70 -1.78 -1.37 -8.09
N LEU A 71 -2.22 -1.15 -9.32
CA LEU A 71 -2.73 0.14 -9.75
C LEU A 71 -3.98 0.54 -8.95
N ILE A 72 -4.97 -0.36 -8.85
CA ILE A 72 -6.20 -0.11 -8.09
C ILE A 72 -5.89 0.12 -6.60
N GLY A 73 -5.06 -0.73 -6.00
CA GLY A 73 -4.63 -0.58 -4.60
C GLY A 73 -3.84 0.71 -4.37
N GLY A 74 -3.02 1.12 -5.32
CA GLY A 74 -2.28 2.38 -5.28
C GLY A 74 -3.20 3.60 -5.29
N LEU A 75 -4.20 3.62 -6.18
CA LEU A 75 -5.21 4.68 -6.23
C LEU A 75 -6.07 4.74 -4.96
N ALA A 76 -6.44 3.58 -4.40
CA ALA A 76 -7.17 3.51 -3.14
C ALA A 76 -6.33 4.06 -1.97
N ALA A 77 -5.04 3.73 -1.91
CA ALA A 77 -4.13 4.25 -0.89
C ALA A 77 -3.91 5.77 -1.01
N ILE A 78 -3.79 6.29 -2.24
CA ILE A 78 -3.75 7.74 -2.48
C ILE A 78 -5.04 8.40 -2.00
N GLY A 79 -6.21 7.85 -2.36
CA GLY A 79 -7.51 8.36 -1.91
C GLY A 79 -7.64 8.37 -0.39
N PHE A 80 -7.23 7.29 0.28
CA PHE A 80 -7.19 7.23 1.74
C PHE A 80 -6.23 8.26 2.34
N GLY A 81 -5.04 8.42 1.76
CA GLY A 81 -4.07 9.39 2.27
C GLY A 81 -4.52 10.84 2.10
N ILE A 82 -5.16 11.17 0.97
CA ILE A 82 -5.83 12.46 0.75
C ILE A 82 -6.92 12.65 1.81
N TYR A 83 -7.81 11.67 2.00
CA TYR A 83 -8.84 11.74 3.02
C TYR A 83 -8.27 12.03 4.41
N LYS A 84 -7.15 11.39 4.79
CA LYS A 84 -6.48 11.62 6.08
C LYS A 84 -5.74 12.95 6.21
N LEU A 85 -5.40 13.62 5.11
CA LEU A 85 -4.84 14.97 5.15
C LEU A 85 -5.91 16.04 5.36
N PHE A 86 -7.15 15.76 4.97
CA PHE A 86 -8.26 16.72 5.02
C PHE A 86 -9.32 16.40 6.10
N SER A 87 -9.15 15.31 6.85
CA SER A 87 -10.03 14.90 7.97
C SER A 87 -9.23 14.67 9.25
#